data_AF-A0A5C4THY4-F1
#
_entry.id   AF-A0A5C4THY4-F1
#
_cell.length_a   1.000
_cell.length_b   1.000
_cell.length_c   1.000
_cell.angle_alpha   90.00
_cell.angle_beta   90.00
_cell.angle_gamma   90.00
#
_symmetry.space_group_name_H-M   'P 1'
#
loop_
_entity.id
_entity.type
_entity.pdbx_description
1 polymer ?
#
loop_
_entity_poly.entity_id
_entity_poly.type
_entity_poly.pdbx_seq_one_letter_code
_entity_poly.pdbx_strand_id
1 'polypeptide(L)'
;MTKQELVQRLIALPNEIEKAEEAVLLAHARLITAKDVLQQKEDSLLLGNMLDGKNAETRAAQARQYTTNEREALTDAEINLKNVASRLERLHVQLKSFRAVADLIRVPA
;
A
#
# COMPACT_ATOMS: atom_id res chain seq x y z
N MET A 1 -11.16 -18.94 -22.44
CA MET A 1 -10.00 -19.54 -21.77
C MET A 1 -9.95 -21.02 -22.10
N THR A 2 -8.87 -21.48 -22.73
CA THR A 2 -8.64 -22.90 -23.05
C THR A 2 -8.00 -23.62 -21.85
N LYS A 3 -7.98 -24.96 -21.87
CA LYS A 3 -7.29 -25.76 -20.84
C LYS A 3 -5.80 -25.43 -20.76
N GLN A 4 -5.15 -25.17 -21.90
CA GLN A 4 -3.74 -24.77 -21.94
C GLN A 4 -3.52 -23.38 -21.33
N GLU A 5 -4.40 -22.42 -21.64
CA GLU A 5 -4.35 -21.07 -21.04
C GLU A 5 -4.57 -21.11 -19.51
N LEU A 6 -5.48 -21.96 -19.03
CA LEU A 6 -5.71 -22.19 -17.59
C LEU A 6 -4.44 -22.71 -16.89
N VAL A 7 -3.79 -23.72 -17.48
CA VAL A 7 -2.55 -24.30 -16.94
C VAL A 7 -1.44 -23.25 -16.91
N GLN A 8 -1.24 -22.50 -18.00
CA GLN A 8 -0.24 -21.44 -18.06
C GLN A 8 -0.48 -20.37 -16.99
N ARG A 9 -1.75 -19.95 -16.78
CA ARG A 9 -2.09 -18.99 -15.73
C ARG A 9 -1.86 -19.53 -14.32
N LEU A 10 -2.23 -20.78 -14.05
CA LEU A 10 -2.00 -21.42 -12.75
C LEU A 10 -0.52 -21.57 -12.41
N ILE A 11 0.34 -21.78 -13.42
CA ILE A 11 1.80 -21.84 -13.24
C ILE A 11 2.39 -20.43 -12.99
N ALA A 12 1.87 -19.40 -13.67
CA ALA A 12 2.39 -18.04 -13.54
C ALA A 12 1.97 -17.34 -12.24
N LEU A 13 0.75 -17.61 -11.75
CA LEU A 13 0.15 -16.90 -10.61
C LEU A 13 0.99 -16.90 -9.32
N PRO A 14 1.64 -18.00 -8.90
CA PRO A 14 2.52 -17.98 -7.72
C PRO A 14 3.62 -16.93 -7.80
N ASN A 15 4.29 -16.81 -8.94
CA ASN A 15 5.34 -15.80 -9.14
C ASN A 15 4.76 -14.37 -9.20
N GLU A 16 3.55 -14.21 -9.75
CA GLU A 16 2.86 -12.91 -9.74
C GLU A 16 2.43 -12.50 -8.32
N ILE A 17 2.02 -13.47 -7.49
CA ILE A 17 1.68 -13.28 -6.08
C ILE A 17 2.92 -12.89 -5.28
N GLU A 18 4.02 -13.63 -5.41
CA GLU A 18 5.29 -13.32 -4.71
C GLU A 18 5.75 -11.88 -4.98
N LYS A 19 5.73 -11.45 -6.24
CA LYS A 19 6.06 -10.06 -6.62
C LYS A 19 5.10 -9.04 -6.02
N ALA A 20 3.81 -9.39 -5.89
CA ALA A 20 2.83 -8.52 -5.27
C ALA A 20 3.01 -8.45 -3.75
N GLU A 21 3.39 -9.55 -3.10
CA GLU A 21 3.75 -9.58 -1.67
C GLU A 21 4.98 -8.71 -1.38
N GLU A 22 6.03 -8.83 -2.21
CA GLU A 22 7.21 -7.96 -2.11
C GLU A 22 6.84 -6.48 -2.29
N ALA A 23 5.97 -6.16 -3.25
CA ALA A 23 5.48 -4.80 -3.45
C ALA A 23 4.68 -4.27 -2.25
N VAL A 24 3.90 -5.12 -1.56
CA VAL A 24 3.20 -4.75 -0.32
C VAL A 24 4.20 -4.45 0.79
N LEU A 25 5.21 -5.30 0.98
CA LEU A 25 6.25 -5.07 1.99
C LEU A 25 7.00 -3.76 1.77
N LEU A 26 7.37 -3.48 0.51
CA LEU A 26 8.05 -2.25 0.14
C LEU A 26 7.16 -1.01 0.30
N ALA A 27 5.87 -1.10 -0.06
CA ALA A 27 4.91 -0.02 0.17
C ALA A 27 4.70 0.25 1.67
N HIS A 28 4.66 -0.81 2.49
CA HIS A 28 4.56 -0.69 3.94
C HIS A 28 5.80 -0.02 4.55
N ALA A 29 7.00 -0.41 4.12
CA ALA A 29 8.24 0.24 4.54
C ALA A 29 8.24 1.74 4.21
N ARG A 30 7.81 2.11 3.00
CA ARG A 30 7.66 3.53 2.60
C ARG A 30 6.66 4.28 3.46
N LEU A 31 5.54 3.65 3.83
CA LEU A 31 4.56 4.24 4.72
C LEU A 31 5.14 4.53 6.11
N ILE A 32 5.92 3.59 6.67
CA ILE A 32 6.61 3.81 7.94
C ILE A 32 7.57 5.01 7.82
N THR A 33 8.41 5.02 6.78
CA THR A 33 9.35 6.13 6.56
C THR A 33 8.63 7.47 6.42
N ALA A 34 7.51 7.54 5.69
CA ALA A 34 6.73 8.77 5.54
C ALA A 34 6.16 9.27 6.88
N LYS A 35 5.71 8.35 7.75
CA LYS A 35 5.27 8.68 9.11
C LYS A 35 6.41 9.22 9.96
N ASP A 36 7.57 8.57 9.91
CA ASP A 36 8.74 9.00 10.67
C ASP A 36 9.22 10.39 10.24
N VAL A 37 9.25 10.66 8.93
CA VAL A 37 9.63 11.98 8.39
C VAL A 37 8.63 13.06 8.82
N LEU A 38 7.32 12.78 8.75
CA LEU A 38 6.30 13.72 9.23
C LEU A 38 6.49 14.01 10.72
N GLN A 39 6.69 12.97 11.54
CA GLN A 39 6.92 13.13 12.97
C GLN A 39 8.17 13.96 13.27
N GLN A 40 9.29 13.67 12.60
CA GLN A 40 10.53 14.44 12.74
C GLN A 40 10.35 15.91 12.38
N LYS A 41 9.55 16.20 11.34
CA LYS A 41 9.24 17.57 10.93
C LYS A 41 8.37 18.28 11.97
N GLU A 42 7.34 17.63 12.48
CA GLU A 42 6.47 18.15 13.53
C GLU A 42 7.27 18.43 14.82
N ASP A 43 8.14 17.51 15.23
CA ASP A 43 9.01 17.67 16.40
C ASP A 43 9.99 18.84 16.21
N SER A 44 10.57 18.99 15.02
CA SER A 44 11.48 20.08 14.71
C SER A 44 10.78 21.45 14.76
N LEU A 45 9.52 21.54 14.30
CA LEU A 45 8.73 22.76 14.37
C LEU A 45 8.37 23.14 15.81
N LEU A 46 8.08 22.15 16.64
CA LEU A 46 7.77 22.33 18.06
C LEU A 46 9.00 22.78 18.86
N LEU A 47 10.15 22.15 18.63
CA LEU A 47 11.40 22.44 19.36
C LEU A 47 12.10 23.70 18.84
N GLY A 48 11.95 24.02 17.55
CA GLY A 48 12.63 25.13 16.90
C GLY A 48 12.00 26.52 17.13
N ASN A 49 10.94 26.63 17.94
CA ASN A 49 10.16 27.87 18.12
C ASN A 49 9.69 28.52 16.80
N MET A 50 9.51 27.75 15.71
CA MET A 50 9.05 28.27 14.41
C MET A 50 7.54 28.56 14.36
N LEU A 51 6.82 28.26 15.44
CA LEU A 51 5.38 28.45 15.55
C LEU A 51 5.08 29.71 16.37
N ASP A 52 4.91 30.84 15.68
CA ASP A 52 4.62 32.17 16.28
C ASP A 52 3.15 32.35 16.71
N GLY A 53 2.32 31.32 16.57
CA GLY A 53 0.91 31.37 16.91
C GLY A 53 0.66 31.73 18.38
N LYS A 54 -0.07 32.84 18.62
CA LYS A 54 -0.40 33.34 19.97
C LYS A 54 -1.33 32.42 20.78
N ASN A 55 -1.98 31.46 20.13
CA ASN A 55 -2.83 30.45 20.76
C ASN A 55 -2.56 29.05 20.14
N ALA A 56 -3.08 28.00 20.77
CA ALA A 56 -2.83 26.62 20.34
C ALA A 56 -3.37 26.32 18.92
N GLU A 57 -4.50 26.92 18.54
CA GLU A 57 -5.10 26.74 17.22
C GLU A 57 -4.24 27.33 16.09
N THR A 58 -3.67 28.52 16.29
CA THR A 58 -2.80 29.17 15.29
C THR A 58 -1.49 28.38 15.13
N ARG A 59 -0.93 27.86 16.23
CA ARG A 59 0.26 26.99 16.17
C ARG A 59 -0.03 25.68 15.45
N ALA A 60 -1.20 25.08 15.67
CA ALA A 60 -1.62 23.87 14.96
C ALA A 60 -1.84 24.11 13.46
N ALA A 61 -2.43 25.25 13.08
CA ALA A 61 -2.61 25.63 11.68
C ALA A 61 -1.27 25.87 10.98
N GLN A 62 -0.34 26.58 11.63
CA GLN A 62 1.02 26.80 11.12
C GLN A 62 1.78 25.48 10.98
N ALA A 63 1.72 24.60 11.97
CA ALA A 63 2.36 23.28 11.89
C ALA A 63 1.83 22.46 10.70
N ARG A 64 0.52 22.49 10.45
CA ARG A 64 -0.08 21.85 9.25
C ARG A 64 0.43 22.45 7.95
N GLN A 65 0.54 23.78 7.88
CA GLN A 65 1.06 24.47 6.69
C GLN A 65 2.54 24.14 6.43
N TYR A 66 3.36 24.03 7.48
CA TYR A 66 4.78 23.67 7.35
C TYR A 66 5.03 22.18 7.10
N THR A 67 4.00 21.34 7.24
CA THR A 67 4.07 19.89 7.04
C THR A 67 3.22 19.40 5.86
N THR A 68 2.73 20.31 5.01
CA THR A 68 1.86 19.96 3.88
C THR A 68 2.49 18.90 2.98
N ASN A 69 3.76 19.07 2.61
CA ASN A 69 4.45 18.14 1.71
C ASN A 69 4.62 16.74 2.34
N GLU A 70 4.97 16.68 3.62
CA GLU A 70 5.13 15.42 4.36
C GLU A 70 3.78 14.71 4.55
N ARG A 71 2.70 15.46 4.74
CA ARG A 71 1.33 14.94 4.81
C ARG A 71 0.83 14.42 3.46
N GLU A 72 1.16 15.10 2.37
CA GLU A 72 0.89 14.63 1.01
C GLU A 72 1.66 13.32 0.74
N ALA A 73 2.96 13.29 1.03
CA ALA A 73 3.78 12.08 0.89
C ALA A 73 3.26 10.90 1.73
N LEU A 74 2.79 11.18 2.95
CA LEU A 74 2.13 10.17 3.79
C LEU A 74 0.85 9.64 3.13
N THR A 75 0.00 10.55 2.64
CA THR A 75 -1.26 10.19 1.97
C THR A 75 -1.01 9.34 0.73
N ASP A 76 -0.02 9.70 -0.08
CA ASP A 76 0.39 8.95 -1.27
C ASP A 76 0.90 7.55 -0.91
N ALA A 77 1.70 7.44 0.16
CA ALA A 77 2.18 6.15 0.66
C ALA A 77 1.02 5.25 1.14
N GLU A 78 0.02 5.82 1.82
CA GLU A 78 -1.18 5.09 2.26
C GLU A 78 -2.03 4.61 1.08
N ILE A 79 -2.26 5.47 0.08
CA ILE A 79 -2.99 5.11 -1.13
C ILE A 79 -2.24 4.01 -1.88
N ASN A 80 -0.92 4.15 -2.04
CA ASN A 80 -0.11 3.15 -2.70
C ASN A 80 -0.19 1.80 -1.99
N LEU A 81 -0.07 1.76 -0.66
CA LEU A 81 -0.20 0.52 0.13
C LEU A 81 -1.57 -0.15 -0.10
N LYS A 82 -2.65 0.62 -0.06
CA LYS A 82 -4.01 0.11 -0.32
C LYS A 82 -4.11 -0.48 -1.73
N ASN A 83 -3.53 0.18 -2.73
CA ASN A 83 -3.57 -0.28 -4.13
C ASN A 83 -2.82 -1.60 -4.33
N VAL A 84 -1.61 -1.73 -3.76
CA VAL A 84 -0.82 -2.95 -3.90
C VAL A 84 -1.43 -4.11 -3.10
N ALA A 85 -1.98 -3.85 -1.90
CA ALA A 85 -2.70 -4.86 -1.12
C ALA A 85 -3.96 -5.36 -1.86
N SER A 86 -4.72 -4.44 -2.46
CA SER A 86 -5.89 -4.80 -3.29
C SER A 86 -5.49 -5.63 -4.51
N ARG A 87 -4.32 -5.36 -5.11
CA ARG A 87 -3.80 -6.15 -6.23
C ARG A 87 -3.42 -7.57 -5.79
N LEU A 88 -2.75 -7.71 -4.65
CA LEU A 88 -2.42 -9.02 -4.08
C LEU A 88 -3.69 -9.84 -3.82
N GLU A 89 -4.70 -9.25 -3.19
CA GLU A 89 -5.97 -9.91 -2.93
C GLU A 89 -6.64 -10.40 -4.22
N ARG A 90 -6.65 -9.57 -5.27
CA ARG A 90 -7.16 -9.98 -6.59
C ARG A 90 -6.44 -11.20 -7.15
N LEU A 91 -5.12 -11.29 -6.98
CA LEU A 91 -4.34 -12.44 -7.47
C LEU A 91 -4.67 -13.72 -6.68
N HIS A 92 -4.86 -13.63 -5.36
CA HIS A 92 -5.32 -14.76 -4.55
C HIS A 92 -6.72 -15.22 -4.94
N VAL A 93 -7.65 -14.28 -5.14
CA VAL A 93 -8.99 -14.59 -5.64
C VAL A 93 -8.92 -15.28 -7.00
N GLN A 94 -8.11 -14.76 -7.94
CA GLN A 94 -7.92 -15.39 -9.25
C GLN A 94 -7.36 -16.81 -9.14
N LEU A 95 -6.36 -17.03 -8.29
CA LEU A 95 -5.80 -18.36 -8.05
C LEU A 95 -6.85 -19.33 -7.51
N LYS A 96 -7.66 -18.89 -6.54
CA LYS A 96 -8.77 -19.70 -5.99
C LYS A 96 -9.80 -20.03 -7.06
N SER A 97 -10.20 -19.06 -7.87
CA SER A 97 -11.14 -19.26 -8.98
C SER A 97 -10.60 -20.23 -10.02
N PHE A 98 -9.34 -20.10 -10.44
CA PHE A 98 -8.73 -21.00 -11.42
C PHE A 98 -8.55 -22.42 -10.89
N ARG A 99 -8.23 -22.59 -9.60
CA ARG A 99 -8.22 -23.92 -8.96
C ARG A 99 -9.59 -24.57 -8.99
N ALA A 100 -10.64 -23.84 -8.60
CA ALA A 100 -12.01 -24.35 -8.64
C ALA A 100 -12.44 -24.75 -10.07
N VAL A 101 -12.10 -23.95 -11.08
CA VAL A 101 -12.36 -24.28 -12.49
C VAL A 101 -11.57 -25.51 -12.93
N ALA A 102 -10.30 -25.63 -12.53
CA ALA A 102 -9.49 -26.80 -12.85
C ALA A 102 -10.05 -28.08 -12.23
N ASP A 103 -10.55 -28.01 -10.99
CA ASP A 103 -11.18 -29.13 -10.30
C ASP A 103 -12.49 -29.56 -10.97
N LEU A 104 -13.33 -28.60 -11.42
CA LEU A 104 -14.55 -28.91 -12.18
C LEU A 104 -14.26 -29.64 -13.50
N ILE A 105 -13.18 -29.27 -14.19
CA ILE A 105 -12.77 -29.92 -15.44
C ILE A 105 -12.12 -31.30 -15.17
N ARG A 106 -11.60 -31.53 -13.96
CA ARG A 106 -10.97 -32.79 -13.56
C ARG A 106 -12.00 -33.90 -13.29
N VAL A 107 -13.23 -33.56 -12.93
CA VAL A 107 -14.30 -34.55 -12.71
C VAL A 107 -14.69 -35.16 -14.06
N PRO A 108 -14.45 -36.47 -14.29
CA PRO A 108 -14.99 -37.16 -15.46
C PRO A 108 -16.51 -37.34 -15.27
N ALA A 109 -17.25 -37.31 -16.39
CA ALA A 109 -18.59 -37.89 -16.48
C ALA A 109 -18.57 -39.40 -16.15
#